data_AF-A0A117T024-F1
#
_entry.id   AF-A0A117T024-F1
#
_cell.length_a   1.000
_cell.length_b   1.000
_cell.length_c   1.000
_cell.angle_alpha   90.00
_cell.angle_beta   90.00
_cell.angle_gamma   90.00
#
_symmetry.space_group_name_H-M   'P 1'
#
loop_
_entity.id
_entity.type
_entity.pdbx_description
1 polymer ?
#
loop_
_entity_poly.entity_id
_entity_poly.type
_entity_poly.pdbx_seq_one_letter_code
_entity_poly.pdbx_strand_id
1 'polypeptide(L)'
;MWVREWREYHTTTAQKVMEQAFRWGIKVRLSIDGEICDFIPEQLRGHPWRVAGGLMPAGTGQCEEAELAPGDWKEMKLLLPQELRNSSSA
;
A
#
# COMPACT_ATOMS: atom_id res chain seq x y z
N MET A 1 6.59 -3.28 -14.52
CA MET A 1 6.20 -4.19 -13.42
C MET A 1 6.13 -3.35 -12.15
N TRP A 2 4.96 -3.15 -11.53
CA TRP A 2 4.73 -2.23 -10.40
C TRP A 2 5.26 -2.74 -9.03
N VAL A 3 6.18 -3.69 -9.08
CA VAL A 3 6.59 -4.53 -7.96
C VAL A 3 8.03 -4.14 -7.62
N ARG A 4 8.32 -3.92 -6.33
CA ARG A 4 9.67 -3.69 -5.75
C ARG A 4 10.39 -2.35 -6.05
N GLU A 5 9.96 -1.54 -7.01
CA GLU A 5 10.53 -0.21 -7.26
C GLU A 5 9.65 0.92 -6.69
N TRP A 6 10.29 1.92 -6.07
CA TRP A 6 9.62 3.17 -5.71
C TRP A 6 9.31 3.98 -6.97
N ARG A 7 8.06 4.37 -7.14
CA ARG A 7 7.65 5.22 -8.26
C ARG A 7 6.63 6.26 -7.81
N GLU A 8 6.84 7.49 -8.26
CA GLU A 8 5.81 8.54 -8.28
C GLU A 8 4.91 8.28 -9.50
N TYR A 9 3.62 8.06 -9.24
CA TYR A 9 2.64 7.80 -10.29
C TYR A 9 1.66 8.96 -10.37
N HIS A 10 1.16 9.23 -11.59
CA HIS A 10 -0.06 10.03 -11.71
C HIS A 10 -1.21 9.39 -10.92
N THR A 11 -2.10 10.23 -10.41
CA THR A 11 -3.23 9.89 -9.53
C THR A 11 -4.02 8.66 -9.99
N THR A 12 -4.33 8.56 -11.29
CA THR A 12 -5.10 7.44 -11.85
C THR A 12 -4.34 6.11 -11.83
N THR A 13 -3.02 6.13 -11.98
CA THR A 13 -2.18 4.93 -11.88
C THR A 13 -1.99 4.54 -10.41
N ALA A 14 -1.80 5.51 -9.52
CA ALA A 14 -1.72 5.27 -8.07
C ALA A 14 -2.99 4.58 -7.53
N GLN A 15 -4.17 5.03 -7.97
CA GLN A 15 -5.45 4.39 -7.66
C GLN A 15 -5.45 2.91 -8.09
N LYS A 16 -5.11 2.63 -9.35
CA LYS A 16 -5.07 1.24 -9.87
C LYS A 16 -4.10 0.34 -9.11
N VAL A 17 -2.94 0.87 -8.70
CA VAL A 17 -1.97 0.12 -7.90
C VAL A 17 -2.54 -0.17 -6.50
N MET A 18 -3.19 0.79 -5.86
CA MET A 18 -3.85 0.59 -4.57
C MET A 18 -5.02 -0.39 -4.66
N GLU A 19 -5.85 -0.29 -5.70
CA GLU A 19 -6.93 -1.25 -5.98
C GLU A 19 -6.40 -2.66 -6.21
N GLN A 20 -5.20 -2.78 -6.79
CA GLN A 20 -4.53 -4.07 -6.97
C GLN A 20 -4.04 -4.64 -5.63
N ALA A 21 -3.48 -3.80 -4.76
CA ALA A 21 -3.06 -4.19 -3.42
C ALA A 21 -4.24 -4.67 -2.57
N PHE A 22 -5.35 -3.92 -2.62
CA PHE A 22 -6.61 -4.28 -2.00
C PHE A 22 -7.12 -5.64 -2.50
N ARG A 23 -7.18 -5.83 -3.83
CA ARG A 23 -7.61 -7.10 -4.43
C ARG A 23 -6.75 -8.30 -4.04
N TRP A 24 -5.46 -8.09 -3.81
CA TRP A 24 -4.53 -9.13 -3.38
C TRP A 24 -4.46 -9.29 -1.85
N GLY A 25 -5.06 -8.40 -1.08
CA GLY A 25 -4.93 -8.39 0.38
C GLY A 25 -3.49 -8.17 0.85
N ILE A 26 -2.71 -7.35 0.12
CA ILE A 26 -1.30 -7.11 0.43
C ILE A 26 -1.07 -5.69 0.92
N LYS A 27 0.00 -5.52 1.69
CA LYS A 27 0.43 -4.19 2.13
C LYS A 27 1.12 -3.43 0.98
N VAL A 28 1.00 -2.11 1.02
CA VAL A 28 1.68 -1.18 0.13
C VAL A 28 2.64 -0.36 0.98
N ARG A 29 3.84 -0.09 0.48
CA ARG A 29 4.72 0.88 1.12
C ARG A 29 4.60 2.22 0.41
N LEU A 30 4.34 3.25 1.19
CA LEU A 30 4.07 4.62 0.77
C LEU A 30 5.13 5.57 1.33
N SER A 31 5.36 6.67 0.63
CA SER A 31 6.11 7.83 1.13
C SER A 31 5.11 8.98 1.30
N ILE A 32 4.84 9.36 2.56
CA ILE A 32 3.90 10.40 2.96
C ILE A 32 4.72 11.45 3.70
N ASP A 33 4.72 12.71 3.23
CA ASP A 33 5.52 13.80 3.80
C ASP A 33 7.03 13.49 4.04
N GLY A 34 7.59 12.55 3.26
CA GLY A 34 8.98 12.11 3.39
C GLY A 34 9.18 10.97 4.42
N GLU A 35 8.13 10.56 5.10
CA GLU A 35 8.10 9.40 5.98
C GLU A 35 7.67 8.14 5.23
N ILE A 36 8.31 7.03 5.57
CA ILE A 36 8.00 5.72 4.97
C ILE A 36 6.95 5.04 5.83
N CYS A 37 5.80 4.73 5.23
CA CYS A 37 4.70 4.07 5.93
C CYS A 37 4.27 2.81 5.17
N ASP A 38 3.94 1.76 5.90
CA ASP A 38 3.25 0.59 5.35
C ASP A 38 1.75 0.78 5.52
N PHE A 39 0.98 0.59 4.45
CA PHE A 39 -0.47 0.75 4.44
C PHE A 39 -1.15 -0.54 3.98
N ILE A 40 -2.14 -1.00 4.72
CA ILE A 40 -2.94 -2.18 4.39
C ILE A 40 -4.34 -1.69 3.99
N PRO A 41 -4.68 -1.71 2.70
CA PRO A 41 -6.00 -1.27 2.27
C PRO A 41 -7.08 -2.28 2.68
N GLU A 42 -8.15 -1.80 3.33
CA GLU A 42 -9.26 -2.61 3.85
C GLU A 42 -10.60 -2.24 3.24
N GLN A 43 -10.76 -0.99 2.77
CA GLN A 43 -11.98 -0.54 2.12
C GLN A 43 -11.67 0.49 1.03
N LEU A 44 -12.34 0.38 -0.11
CA LEU A 44 -12.27 1.36 -1.21
C LEU A 44 -13.61 2.07 -1.38
N ARG A 45 -13.56 3.38 -1.60
CA ARG A 45 -14.70 4.24 -1.97
C ARG A 45 -14.40 4.91 -3.31
N GLY A 46 -15.40 5.01 -4.19
CA GLY A 46 -15.20 5.48 -5.57
C GLY A 46 -15.47 6.96 -5.82
N HIS A 47 -16.34 7.62 -5.05
CA HIS A 47 -16.77 9.01 -5.31
C HIS A 47 -16.95 9.81 -4.02
N PRO A 48 -16.00 10.70 -3.64
CA PRO A 48 -14.64 10.80 -4.20
C PRO A 48 -13.84 9.52 -3.95
N TRP A 49 -12.83 9.25 -4.78
CA TRP A 49 -11.99 8.07 -4.58
C TRP A 49 -11.21 8.18 -3.27
N ARG A 50 -11.38 7.20 -2.38
CA ARG A 50 -10.67 7.10 -1.10
C ARG A 50 -10.40 5.65 -0.76
N VAL A 51 -9.33 5.41 -0.02
CA VAL A 51 -9.01 4.10 0.55
C VAL A 51 -8.87 4.23 2.05
N ALA A 52 -9.53 3.35 2.80
CA ALA A 52 -9.38 3.25 4.24
C ALA A 52 -8.66 1.94 4.61
N GLY A 53 -7.88 1.99 5.68
CA GLY A 53 -7.21 0.82 6.23
C GLY A 53 -6.14 1.18 7.25
N GLY A 54 -5.37 0.18 7.69
CA GLY A 54 -4.29 0.37 8.65
C GLY A 54 -3.04 1.02 8.05
N LEU A 55 -2.62 2.17 8.59
CA LEU A 55 -1.36 2.84 8.33
C LEU A 55 -0.37 2.56 9.46
N MET A 56 0.85 2.17 9.09
CA MET A 56 1.93 1.84 10.00
C MET A 56 3.17 2.63 9.62
N PRO A 57 3.48 3.73 10.33
CA PRO A 57 4.75 4.42 10.17
C PRO A 57 5.93 3.47 10.41
N ALA A 58 6.96 3.54 9.57
CA ALA A 58 8.11 2.67 9.73
C ALA A 58 8.84 2.95 11.05
N GLY A 59 9.03 1.90 11.86
CA GLY A 59 9.81 1.98 13.10
C GLY A 59 9.01 2.32 14.35
N THR A 60 7.73 2.69 14.25
CA THR A 60 6.88 2.93 15.43
C THR A 60 6.22 1.64 15.94
N GLY A 61 6.00 0.66 15.05
CA GLY A 61 5.25 -0.56 15.37
C GLY A 61 3.77 -0.31 15.69
N GLN A 62 3.30 0.92 15.48
CA GLN A 62 1.91 1.33 15.69
C GLN A 62 1.15 1.16 14.37
N CYS A 63 -0.08 0.64 14.48
CA CYS A 63 -1.02 0.58 13.38
C CYS A 63 -2.19 1.50 13.72
N GLU A 64 -2.46 2.47 12.87
CA GLU A 64 -3.56 3.43 13.04
C GLU A 64 -4.50 3.33 11.85
N GLU A 65 -5.81 3.42 12.11
CA GLU A 65 -6.79 3.51 11.02
C GLU A 65 -6.65 4.86 10.31
N ALA A 66 -6.41 4.81 9.01
CA ALA A 66 -6.24 6.00 8.17
C ALA A 66 -7.10 5.90 6.91
N GLU A 67 -7.54 7.06 6.43
CA GLU A 67 -8.17 7.21 5.12
C GLU A 67 -7.27 8.07 4.24
N LEU A 68 -6.90 7.53 3.07
CA LEU A 68 -5.98 8.18 2.14
C LEU A 68 -6.69 8.45 0.80
N ALA A 69 -6.37 9.59 0.20
CA ALA A 69 -6.66 9.95 -1.17
C ALA A 69 -5.40 9.80 -2.05
N PRO A 70 -5.53 9.66 -3.37
CA PRO A 70 -4.43 9.29 -4.27
C PRO A 70 -3.40 10.40 -4.51
N GLY A 71 -3.46 11.49 -3.75
CA GLY A 71 -2.45 12.55 -3.69
C GLY A 71 -1.78 12.68 -2.31
N ASP A 72 -2.20 11.91 -1.31
CA ASP A 72 -1.60 11.95 0.03
C ASP A 72 -0.23 11.28 0.10
N TRP A 73 0.12 10.44 -0.87
CA TRP A 73 1.43 9.81 -0.97
C TRP A 73 2.13 10.18 -2.27
N LYS A 74 3.44 10.42 -2.17
CA LYS A 74 4.27 10.81 -3.32
C LYS A 74 4.74 9.60 -4.10
N GLU A 75 5.31 8.63 -3.41
CA GLU A 75 5.85 7.42 -4.01
C GLU A 75 5.18 6.19 -3.39
N MET A 76 4.98 5.15 -4.18
CA MET A 76 4.42 3.90 -3.69
C MET A 76 5.08 2.68 -4.32
N LYS A 77 5.05 1.56 -3.60
CA LYS A 77 5.40 0.24 -4.13
C LYS A 77 4.57 -0.87 -3.50
N LEU A 78 4.21 -1.86 -4.31
CA LEU A 78 3.55 -3.06 -3.84
C LEU A 78 4.56 -3.96 -3.10
N LEU A 79 4.21 -4.35 -1.88
CA LEU A 79 4.93 -5.39 -1.15
C LEU A 79 4.22 -6.71 -1.37
N LEU A 80 4.67 -7.46 -2.37
CA LEU A 80 4.22 -8.84 -2.52
C LEU A 80 4.63 -9.63 -1.27
N PRO A 81 3.76 -10.49 -0.72
CA PRO A 81 4.19 -11.48 0.26
C PRO A 81 5.32 -12.26 -0.39
N GLN A 82 6.53 -12.14 0.16
CA GLN A 82 7.56 -13.12 -0.17
C GLN A 82 6.97 -14.45 0.26
N GLU A 83 6.88 -15.37 -0.70
CA GLU A 83 6.33 -16.69 -0.48
C GLU A 83 6.76 -17.18 0.90
N LEU A 84 5.79 -17.55 1.73
CA LEU A 84 6.07 -18.43 2.84
C LEU A 84 6.66 -19.66 2.17
N ARG A 85 7.99 -19.73 2.12
CA ARG A 85 8.74 -20.87 1.61
C ARG A 85 8.50 -22.00 2.59
N ASN A 86 7.31 -22.58 2.55
CA ASN A 86 7.08 -23.91 3.07
C ASN A 86 7.75 -24.86 2.08
N SER A 87 9.04 -25.02 2.35
CA SER A 87 9.80 -26.23 2.14
C SER A 87 8.91 -27.43 2.49
N SER A 88 8.17 -27.96 1.52
CA SER A 88 7.73 -29.35 1.58
C SER A 88 8.95 -30.19 1.21
N SER A 89 9.79 -30.41 2.21
CA SER A 89 10.72 -31.52 2.26
C SER A 89 10.34 -32.31 3.50
N ALA A 90 9.53 -33.34 3.29
CA ALA A 90 9.32 -34.46 4.19
C ALA A 90 9.05 -35.69 3.31
#